data_AF-F1BDW4-F1
#
_entry.id   AF-F1BDW4-F1
#
_cell.length_a   1.000
_cell.length_b   1.000
_cell.length_c   1.000
_cell.angle_alpha   90.00
_cell.angle_beta   90.00
_cell.angle_gamma   90.00
#
_symmetry.space_group_name_H-M   'P 1'
#
loop_
_entity.id
_entity.type
_entity.pdbx_description
1 polymer ?
#
loop_
_entity_poly.entity_id
_entity_poly.type
_entity_poly.pdbx_seq_one_letter_code
_entity_poly.pdbx_strand_id
1 'polypeptide(L)'
;KNHGMHFRVLAKALRMSGGDHIHAGTVVGKLEGERDITLGFVDLLRDDFIEKDRSRGIYFTQDWVSLPGVIPVASGGIHVWHMPALTEIFGDDAVLQFGGGTLGHPWGNAPGAVANRVALEACVKARNEGRDLAAEGNTIIREASKWSPELAAACEVWKEIKFEFKAVDTLDQ
;
A
#
# COMPACT_ATOMS: atom_id res chain seq x y z
N LYS A 1 -18.33 -10.68 -3.42
CA LYS A 1 -18.22 -11.37 -4.73
C LYS A 1 -19.54 -11.55 -5.48
N ASN A 2 -20.54 -12.29 -4.98
CA ASN A 2 -21.76 -12.68 -5.74
C ASN A 2 -22.88 -11.61 -5.84
N HIS A 3 -22.77 -10.50 -5.09
CA HIS A 3 -23.76 -9.43 -5.09
C HIS A 3 -23.08 -8.08 -4.78
N GLY A 4 -23.65 -6.98 -5.29
CA GLY A 4 -23.19 -5.61 -5.06
C GLY A 4 -22.41 -5.00 -6.23
N MET A 5 -21.61 -3.98 -5.93
CA MET A 5 -20.73 -3.30 -6.89
C MET A 5 -19.28 -3.42 -6.41
N HIS A 6 -18.40 -3.92 -7.26
CA HIS A 6 -16.98 -4.02 -6.91
C HIS A 6 -16.35 -2.63 -6.73
N PHE A 7 -15.43 -2.48 -5.77
CA PHE A 7 -14.80 -1.20 -5.40
C PHE A 7 -14.21 -0.44 -6.61
N ARG A 8 -13.60 -1.13 -7.57
CA ARG A 8 -13.12 -0.54 -8.84
C ARG A 8 -14.13 0.36 -9.56
N VAL A 9 -15.43 0.09 -9.46
CA VAL A 9 -16.49 0.94 -10.04
C VAL A 9 -16.65 2.22 -9.23
N LEU A 10 -16.60 2.12 -7.89
CA LEU A 10 -16.64 3.27 -6.99
C LEU A 10 -15.39 4.14 -7.12
N ALA A 11 -14.22 3.54 -7.35
CA ALA A 11 -12.97 4.25 -7.64
C ALA A 11 -13.10 5.12 -8.91
N LYS A 12 -13.66 4.57 -9.99
CA LYS A 12 -13.99 5.34 -11.20
C LYS A 12 -14.98 6.46 -10.92
N ALA A 13 -16.06 6.16 -10.19
CA ALA A 13 -17.09 7.14 -9.84
C ALA A 13 -16.52 8.31 -9.03
N LEU A 14 -15.63 8.04 -8.07
CA LEU A 14 -14.97 9.08 -7.28
C LEU A 14 -14.03 9.92 -8.15
N ARG A 15 -13.19 9.30 -8.99
CA ARG A 15 -12.30 10.05 -9.90
C ARG A 15 -13.08 11.01 -10.81
N MET A 16 -14.22 10.58 -11.34
CA MET A 16 -15.13 11.44 -12.11
C MET A 16 -15.82 12.51 -11.26
N SER A 17 -16.15 12.21 -10.01
CA SER A 17 -16.78 13.17 -9.09
C SER A 17 -15.82 14.28 -8.63
N GLY A 18 -14.51 14.05 -8.68
CA GLY A 18 -13.48 14.99 -8.25
C GLY A 18 -13.08 14.83 -6.79
N GLY A 19 -12.17 13.89 -6.51
CA GLY A 19 -11.50 13.78 -5.22
C GLY A 19 -10.01 13.57 -5.41
N ASP A 20 -9.18 14.26 -4.63
CA ASP A 20 -7.72 14.18 -4.80
C ASP A 20 -7.15 12.87 -4.24
N HIS A 21 -7.74 12.36 -3.14
CA HIS A 21 -7.32 11.15 -2.45
C HIS A 21 -8.50 10.17 -2.26
N ILE A 22 -8.22 8.86 -2.29
CA ILE A 22 -9.18 7.82 -1.87
C ILE A 22 -8.47 6.64 -1.20
N HIS A 23 -9.07 6.07 -0.16
CA HIS A 23 -8.56 4.84 0.45
C HIS A 23 -8.69 3.66 -0.52
N ALA A 24 -7.57 2.97 -0.76
CA ALA A 24 -7.44 1.93 -1.78
C ALA A 24 -6.91 0.60 -1.21
N GLY A 25 -7.17 0.35 0.08
CA GLY A 25 -6.73 -0.88 0.75
C GLY A 25 -5.23 -0.91 1.06
N THR A 26 -4.77 -2.02 1.62
CA THR A 26 -3.37 -2.19 2.06
C THR A 26 -2.74 -3.50 1.61
N VAL A 27 -3.55 -4.48 1.17
CA VAL A 27 -3.18 -5.89 0.91
C VAL A 27 -2.69 -6.65 2.14
N VAL A 28 -1.72 -6.10 2.88
CA VAL A 28 -1.05 -6.73 4.03
C VAL A 28 -1.56 -6.26 5.40
N GLY A 29 -2.42 -5.23 5.41
CA GLY A 29 -3.00 -4.65 6.61
C GLY A 29 -4.23 -5.40 7.12
N LYS A 30 -4.92 -4.81 8.10
CA LYS A 30 -6.03 -5.48 8.81
C LYS A 30 -7.34 -5.58 8.02
N LEU A 31 -7.48 -4.79 6.96
CA LEU A 31 -8.67 -4.80 6.11
C LEU A 31 -8.38 -5.65 4.88
N GLU A 32 -9.44 -6.26 4.35
CA GLU A 32 -9.36 -7.07 3.15
C GLU A 32 -8.76 -6.33 1.95
N GLY A 33 -7.94 -7.04 1.19
CA GLY A 33 -7.40 -6.58 -0.09
C GLY A 33 -6.64 -7.71 -0.77
N GLU A 34 -7.18 -8.22 -1.87
CA GLU A 34 -6.44 -9.13 -2.75
C GLU A 34 -5.48 -8.30 -3.63
N ARG A 35 -4.26 -8.80 -3.83
CA ARG A 35 -3.15 -8.03 -4.40
C ARG A 35 -3.42 -7.63 -5.84
N ASP A 36 -3.80 -8.57 -6.70
CA ASP A 36 -3.97 -8.31 -8.13
C ASP A 36 -5.18 -7.41 -8.41
N ILE A 37 -6.26 -7.61 -7.66
CA ILE A 37 -7.43 -6.71 -7.66
C ILE A 37 -7.01 -5.29 -7.23
N THR A 38 -6.18 -5.18 -6.19
CA THR A 38 -5.73 -3.89 -5.66
C THR A 38 -4.89 -3.12 -6.66
N LEU A 39 -3.91 -3.79 -7.29
CA LEU A 39 -3.12 -3.22 -8.36
C LEU A 39 -4.01 -2.69 -9.49
N GLY A 40 -5.00 -3.49 -9.92
CA GLY A 40 -5.92 -3.07 -10.98
C GLY A 40 -6.68 -1.77 -10.67
N PHE A 41 -7.28 -1.64 -9.48
CA PHE A 41 -8.00 -0.39 -9.17
C PHE A 41 -7.09 0.78 -8.79
N VAL A 42 -5.83 0.53 -8.39
CA VAL A 42 -4.81 1.58 -8.24
C VAL A 42 -4.43 2.16 -9.61
N ASP A 43 -4.24 1.30 -10.62
CA ASP A 43 -3.99 1.73 -12.01
C ASP A 43 -5.17 2.58 -12.52
N LEU A 44 -6.42 2.16 -12.25
CA LEU A 44 -7.62 2.94 -12.60
C LEU A 44 -7.70 4.32 -11.92
N LEU A 45 -7.11 4.48 -10.74
CA LEU A 45 -7.09 5.74 -10.01
C LEU A 45 -6.03 6.70 -10.53
N ARG A 46 -4.87 6.20 -10.95
CA ARG A 46 -3.70 7.04 -11.30
C ARG A 46 -3.53 7.26 -12.78
N ASP A 47 -3.60 6.18 -13.56
CA ASP A 47 -3.11 6.20 -14.94
C ASP A 47 -4.12 6.88 -15.86
N ASP A 48 -3.64 7.42 -16.97
CA ASP A 48 -4.50 8.04 -17.99
C ASP A 48 -5.15 6.98 -18.89
N PHE A 49 -4.44 5.87 -19.14
CA PHE A 49 -4.90 4.79 -19.99
C PHE A 49 -4.60 3.43 -19.36
N ILE A 50 -5.61 2.60 -19.20
CA ILE A 50 -5.52 1.28 -18.58
C ILE A 50 -6.05 0.24 -19.57
N GLU A 51 -5.21 -0.70 -20.00
CA GLU A 51 -5.61 -1.80 -20.87
C GLU A 51 -6.50 -2.82 -20.14
N LYS A 52 -7.34 -3.51 -20.92
CA LYS A 52 -8.10 -4.65 -20.41
C LYS A 52 -7.15 -5.75 -19.92
N ASP A 53 -7.21 -6.01 -18.61
CA ASP A 53 -6.50 -7.11 -17.96
C ASP A 53 -7.41 -7.83 -16.97
N ARG A 54 -7.86 -9.04 -17.34
CA ARG A 54 -8.74 -9.86 -16.51
C ARG A 54 -8.02 -10.42 -15.28
N SER A 55 -6.69 -10.54 -15.32
CA SER A 55 -5.87 -11.01 -14.20
C SER A 55 -5.79 -9.99 -13.06
N ARG A 56 -6.17 -8.73 -13.31
CA ARG A 56 -6.35 -7.66 -12.31
C ARG A 56 -7.79 -7.20 -12.16
N GLY A 57 -8.73 -7.92 -12.77
CA GLY A 57 -10.16 -7.56 -12.76
C GLY A 57 -10.52 -6.31 -13.57
N ILE A 58 -9.70 -5.94 -14.56
CA ILE A 58 -9.98 -4.88 -15.53
C ILE A 58 -10.69 -5.50 -16.74
N TYR A 59 -12.01 -5.36 -16.77
CA TYR A 59 -12.85 -5.98 -17.80
C TYR A 59 -12.90 -5.21 -19.12
N PHE A 60 -12.62 -3.91 -19.07
CA PHE A 60 -12.67 -2.98 -20.20
C PHE A 60 -11.45 -2.07 -20.16
N THR A 61 -10.85 -1.84 -21.32
CA THR A 61 -9.87 -0.76 -21.50
C THR A 61 -10.52 0.57 -21.11
N GLN A 62 -9.79 1.38 -20.35
CA GLN A 62 -10.25 2.67 -19.84
C GLN A 62 -9.31 3.76 -20.30
N ASP A 63 -9.83 4.72 -21.05
CA ASP A 63 -9.15 5.99 -21.37
C ASP A 63 -9.80 7.09 -20.50
N TRP A 64 -8.98 7.83 -19.77
CA TRP A 64 -9.40 8.94 -18.92
C TRP A 64 -9.29 10.30 -19.60
N VAL A 65 -8.76 10.35 -20.83
CA VAL A 65 -8.66 11.55 -21.67
C VAL A 65 -8.14 12.77 -20.90
N SER A 66 -7.03 12.55 -20.18
CA SER A 66 -6.32 13.55 -19.38
C SER A 66 -7.04 14.03 -18.12
N LEU A 67 -8.08 13.32 -17.65
CA LEU A 67 -8.64 13.56 -16.32
C LEU A 67 -7.55 13.29 -15.26
N PRO A 68 -7.28 14.22 -14.33
CA PRO A 68 -6.24 14.03 -13.32
C PRO A 68 -6.38 12.72 -12.54
N GLY A 69 -5.23 12.14 -12.17
CA GLY A 69 -5.17 10.97 -11.29
C GLY A 69 -5.60 11.30 -9.86
N VAL A 70 -5.97 10.26 -9.13
CA VAL A 70 -6.30 10.30 -7.70
C VAL A 70 -5.22 9.56 -6.94
N ILE A 71 -4.70 10.15 -5.86
CA ILE A 71 -3.66 9.52 -5.03
C ILE A 71 -4.31 8.42 -4.17
N PRO A 72 -3.94 7.13 -4.36
CA PRO A 72 -4.40 6.05 -3.49
C PRO A 72 -3.83 6.19 -2.08
N VAL A 73 -4.67 5.98 -1.08
CA VAL A 73 -4.30 5.99 0.33
C VAL A 73 -4.31 4.56 0.86
N ALA A 74 -3.15 4.06 1.27
CA ALA A 74 -3.01 2.78 1.96
C ALA A 74 -3.07 3.00 3.47
N SER A 75 -4.11 2.49 4.13
CA SER A 75 -4.39 2.76 5.54
C SER A 75 -5.06 1.58 6.22
N GLY A 76 -4.61 1.27 7.45
CA GLY A 76 -5.27 0.34 8.36
C GLY A 76 -4.44 -0.89 8.72
N GLY A 77 -3.98 -0.96 9.98
CA GLY A 77 -3.25 -2.12 10.49
C GLY A 77 -1.85 -2.31 9.89
N ILE A 78 -1.25 -1.26 9.35
CA ILE A 78 0.10 -1.29 8.79
C ILE A 78 1.15 -0.74 9.78
N HIS A 79 2.40 -1.21 9.65
CA HIS A 79 3.56 -0.87 10.49
C HIS A 79 4.86 -1.03 9.66
N VAL A 80 6.01 -0.69 10.24
CA VAL A 80 7.32 -0.60 9.55
C VAL A 80 7.71 -1.84 8.73
N TRP A 81 7.40 -3.06 9.21
CA TRP A 81 7.66 -4.30 8.45
C TRP A 81 6.86 -4.44 7.15
N HIS A 82 5.75 -3.71 7.00
CA HIS A 82 4.96 -3.69 5.77
C HIS A 82 5.53 -2.71 4.73
N MET A 83 6.47 -1.83 5.10
CA MET A 83 6.96 -0.76 4.22
C MET A 83 7.50 -1.25 2.86
N PRO A 84 8.31 -2.33 2.78
CA PRO A 84 8.79 -2.83 1.49
C PRO A 84 7.64 -3.24 0.56
N ALA A 85 6.67 -4.01 1.09
CA ALA A 85 5.51 -4.44 0.33
C ALA A 85 4.62 -3.27 -0.11
N LEU A 86 4.39 -2.29 0.78
CA LEU A 86 3.60 -1.11 0.45
C LEU A 86 4.27 -0.25 -0.63
N THR A 87 5.59 -0.08 -0.55
CA THR A 87 6.39 0.67 -1.55
C THR A 87 6.34 -0.02 -2.91
N GLU A 88 6.33 -1.36 -2.92
CA GLU A 88 6.26 -2.14 -4.16
C GLU A 88 4.83 -2.16 -4.76
N ILE A 89 3.80 -2.31 -3.94
CA ILE A 89 2.40 -2.35 -4.39
C ILE A 89 1.93 -0.98 -4.89
N PHE A 90 2.19 0.08 -4.11
CA PHE A 90 1.61 1.38 -4.37
C PHE A 90 2.55 2.34 -5.09
N GLY A 91 3.86 2.10 -5.11
CA GLY A 91 4.82 3.01 -5.74
C GLY A 91 4.90 4.37 -5.02
N ASP A 92 5.40 5.39 -5.74
CA ASP A 92 5.70 6.70 -5.16
C ASP A 92 4.45 7.59 -4.96
N ASP A 93 3.51 7.54 -5.91
CA ASP A 93 2.29 8.34 -5.86
C ASP A 93 1.23 7.68 -4.98
N ALA A 94 1.47 7.66 -3.67
CA ALA A 94 0.57 7.10 -2.68
C ALA A 94 0.74 7.76 -1.30
N VAL A 95 -0.31 7.69 -0.48
CA VAL A 95 -0.23 8.05 0.95
C VAL A 95 -0.27 6.79 1.80
N LEU A 96 0.79 6.54 2.57
CA LEU A 96 0.85 5.42 3.53
C LEU A 96 0.53 5.93 4.95
N GLN A 97 -0.59 5.49 5.52
CA GLN A 97 -1.09 6.00 6.81
C GLN A 97 -0.86 5.02 7.96
N PHE A 98 0.03 5.41 8.87
CA PHE A 98 0.38 4.64 10.06
C PHE A 98 -0.26 5.26 11.31
N GLY A 99 -1.52 4.96 11.58
CA GLY A 99 -2.21 5.41 12.81
C GLY A 99 -1.64 4.73 14.06
N GLY A 100 -2.09 3.49 14.33
CA GLY A 100 -1.55 2.67 15.41
C GLY A 100 -0.04 2.40 15.28
N GLY A 101 0.46 2.29 14.04
CA GLY A 101 1.89 2.16 13.73
C GLY A 101 2.75 3.41 14.03
N THR A 102 2.15 4.53 14.44
CA THR A 102 2.87 5.72 14.94
C THR A 102 2.58 5.93 16.42
N LEU A 103 1.30 6.06 16.79
CA LEU A 103 0.90 6.38 18.16
C LEU A 103 1.16 5.23 19.15
N GLY A 104 1.26 4.00 18.66
CA GLY A 104 1.60 2.82 19.46
C GLY A 104 3.09 2.61 19.66
N HIS A 105 3.95 3.51 19.18
CA HIS A 105 5.40 3.40 19.36
C HIS A 105 5.77 3.55 20.85
N PRO A 106 6.66 2.68 21.40
CA PRO A 106 6.92 2.63 22.84
C PRO A 106 7.57 3.91 23.41
N TRP A 107 8.14 4.74 22.53
CA TRP A 107 8.79 6.02 22.89
C TRP A 107 7.94 7.25 22.53
N GLY A 108 6.67 7.06 22.17
CA GLY A 108 5.74 8.13 21.82
C GLY A 108 5.71 8.49 20.34
N ASN A 109 4.88 9.49 20.02
CA ASN A 109 4.46 9.78 18.64
C ASN A 109 5.60 10.24 17.73
N ALA A 110 6.48 11.12 18.22
CA ALA A 110 7.58 11.64 17.40
C ALA A 110 8.56 10.53 16.99
N PRO A 111 9.04 9.66 17.90
CA PRO A 111 9.81 8.47 17.51
C PRO A 111 9.05 7.53 16.57
N GLY A 112 7.75 7.32 16.77
CA GLY A 112 6.94 6.52 15.84
C GLY A 112 6.91 7.11 14.43
N ALA A 113 6.82 8.43 14.30
CA ALA A 113 6.86 9.12 13.01
C ALA A 113 8.25 8.99 12.37
N VAL A 114 9.32 9.12 13.15
CA VAL A 114 10.71 8.91 12.68
C VAL A 114 10.90 7.48 12.16
N ALA A 115 10.46 6.47 12.91
CA ALA A 115 10.57 5.06 12.51
C ALA A 115 9.91 4.79 11.15
N ASN A 116 8.68 5.26 10.96
CA ASN A 116 7.97 5.12 9.69
C ASN A 116 8.68 5.86 8.55
N ARG A 117 9.19 7.08 8.81
CA ARG A 117 9.89 7.86 7.80
C ARG A 117 11.21 7.21 7.37
N VAL A 118 12.01 6.75 8.33
CA VAL A 118 13.28 6.05 8.06
C VAL A 118 13.04 4.77 7.27
N ALA A 119 12.03 3.97 7.64
CA ALA A 119 11.69 2.75 6.92
C ALA A 119 11.33 3.04 5.45
N LEU A 120 10.51 4.07 5.19
CA LEU A 120 10.13 4.46 3.84
C LEU A 120 11.33 4.89 3.00
N GLU A 121 12.15 5.81 3.52
CA GLU A 121 13.33 6.30 2.79
C GLU A 121 14.35 5.19 2.51
N ALA A 122 14.52 4.25 3.44
CA ALA A 122 15.37 3.08 3.22
C ALA A 122 14.83 2.18 2.10
N CYS A 123 13.51 1.94 2.05
CA CYS A 123 12.88 1.17 0.97
C CYS A 123 13.00 1.87 -0.38
N VAL A 124 12.72 3.18 -0.45
CA VAL A 124 12.83 3.96 -1.69
C VAL A 124 14.28 3.98 -2.19
N LYS A 125 15.26 4.21 -1.31
CA LYS A 125 16.68 4.17 -1.66
C LYS A 125 17.08 2.80 -2.21
N ALA A 126 16.74 1.72 -1.49
CA ALA A 126 17.06 0.37 -1.91
C ALA A 126 16.45 0.01 -3.27
N ARG A 127 15.17 0.36 -3.48
CA ARG A 127 14.49 0.18 -4.77
C ARG A 127 15.21 0.93 -5.89
N ASN A 128 15.56 2.19 -5.66
CA ASN A 128 16.24 3.03 -6.66
C ASN A 128 17.68 2.56 -6.94
N GLU A 129 18.31 1.87 -5.99
CA GLU A 129 19.60 1.18 -6.16
C GLU A 129 19.47 -0.19 -6.86
N GLY A 130 18.25 -0.60 -7.25
CA GLY A 130 17.99 -1.82 -8.00
C GLY A 130 17.77 -3.07 -7.16
N ARG A 131 17.56 -2.93 -5.84
CA ARG A 131 17.25 -4.06 -4.95
C ARG A 131 15.80 -4.52 -5.11
N ASP A 132 15.57 -5.81 -4.97
CA ASP A 132 14.23 -6.39 -5.03
C ASP A 132 13.55 -6.26 -3.64
N LEU A 133 12.57 -5.38 -3.52
CA LEU A 133 11.86 -5.16 -2.26
C LEU A 133 11.04 -6.37 -1.81
N ALA A 134 10.55 -7.20 -2.74
CA ALA A 134 9.77 -8.38 -2.40
C ALA A 134 10.66 -9.48 -1.79
N ALA A 135 11.88 -9.64 -2.32
CA ALA A 135 12.84 -10.62 -1.83
C ALA A 135 13.68 -10.12 -0.64
N GLU A 136 14.09 -8.85 -0.67
CA GLU A 136 15.08 -8.28 0.25
C GLU A 136 14.49 -7.35 1.32
N GLY A 137 13.18 -7.10 1.30
CA GLY A 137 12.52 -6.10 2.14
C GLY A 137 12.84 -6.21 3.63
N ASN A 138 12.81 -7.43 4.18
CA ASN A 138 13.14 -7.65 5.60
C ASN A 138 14.61 -7.34 5.91
N THR A 139 15.53 -7.59 4.97
CA THR A 139 16.95 -7.28 5.14
C THR A 139 17.17 -5.77 5.13
N ILE A 140 16.51 -5.05 4.22
CA ILE A 140 16.57 -3.58 4.13
C ILE A 140 16.13 -2.92 5.44
N ILE A 141 14.99 -3.36 6.00
CA ILE A 141 14.49 -2.83 7.28
C ILE A 141 15.46 -3.12 8.43
N ARG A 142 16.03 -4.33 8.49
CA ARG A 142 17.04 -4.70 9.50
C ARG A 142 18.35 -3.94 9.34
N GLU A 143 18.75 -3.57 8.13
CA GLU A 143 19.94 -2.74 7.90
C GLU A 143 19.71 -1.32 8.38
N ALA A 144 18.54 -0.75 8.10
CA ALA A 144 18.15 0.57 8.57
C ALA A 144 18.04 0.64 10.11
N SER A 145 17.52 -0.41 10.75
CA SER A 145 17.37 -0.44 12.21
C SER A 145 18.71 -0.48 12.98
N LYS A 146 19.82 -0.84 12.32
CA LYS A 146 21.16 -0.79 12.96
C LYS A 146 21.60 0.63 13.31
N TRP A 147 21.13 1.64 12.58
CA TRP A 147 21.51 3.04 12.78
C TRP A 147 20.34 3.96 13.16
N SER A 148 19.09 3.49 13.07
CA SER A 148 17.91 4.19 13.63
C SER A 148 17.34 3.44 14.83
N PRO A 149 17.59 3.94 16.07
CA PRO A 149 17.04 3.35 17.29
C PRO A 149 15.51 3.33 17.32
N GLU A 150 14.85 4.36 16.77
CA GLU A 150 13.39 4.45 16.69
C GLU A 150 12.83 3.33 15.79
N LEU A 151 13.45 3.12 14.62
CA LEU A 151 13.05 2.01 13.76
C LEU A 151 13.30 0.65 14.43
N ALA A 152 14.43 0.48 15.14
CA ALA A 152 14.69 -0.76 15.88
C ALA A 152 13.62 -1.05 16.94
N ALA A 153 13.21 -0.03 17.71
CA ALA A 153 12.14 -0.17 18.70
C ALA A 153 10.80 -0.53 18.05
N ALA A 154 10.42 0.14 16.96
CA ALA A 154 9.22 -0.18 16.18
C ALA A 154 9.24 -1.62 15.63
N CYS A 155 10.40 -2.04 15.12
CA CYS A 155 10.60 -3.38 14.57
C CYS A 155 10.37 -4.46 15.64
N GLU A 156 10.89 -4.30 16.85
CA GLU A 156 10.71 -5.27 17.93
C GLU A 156 9.25 -5.41 18.37
N VAL A 157 8.50 -4.30 18.41
CA VAL A 157 7.11 -4.28 18.87
C VAL A 157 6.18 -5.05 17.92
N TRP A 158 6.40 -4.95 16.60
CA TRP A 158 5.45 -5.45 15.61
C TRP A 158 5.95 -6.61 14.73
N LYS A 159 7.13 -7.19 15.02
CA LYS A 159 7.73 -8.25 14.18
C LYS A 159 6.87 -9.50 13.95
N GLU A 160 6.02 -9.86 14.91
CA GLU A 160 5.14 -11.03 14.82
C GLU A 160 3.73 -10.69 14.31
N ILE A 161 3.43 -9.41 14.09
CA ILE A 161 2.08 -8.99 13.69
C ILE A 161 1.93 -9.16 12.17
N LYS A 162 0.98 -10.02 11.79
CA LYS A 162 0.58 -10.25 10.40
C LYS A 162 -0.94 -10.47 10.33
N PHE A 163 -1.52 -10.12 9.18
CA PHE A 163 -2.95 -10.32 8.91
C PHE A 163 -3.12 -11.31 7.76
N GLU A 164 -3.04 -12.61 8.07
CA GLU A 164 -3.11 -13.68 7.08
C GLU A 164 -4.51 -14.34 7.12
N PHE A 165 -5.43 -13.82 6.33
CA PHE A 165 -6.80 -14.32 6.22
C PHE A 165 -7.16 -14.57 4.75
N LYS A 166 -8.07 -15.53 4.52
CA LYS A 166 -8.58 -15.78 3.17
C LYS A 166 -9.45 -14.61 2.71
N ALA A 167 -9.12 -14.00 1.57
CA ALA A 167 -9.93 -12.97 0.93
C ALA A 167 -11.29 -13.52 0.50
N VAL A 168 -12.33 -12.69 0.63
CA VAL A 168 -13.72 -12.97 0.25
C VAL A 168 -13.98 -12.49 -1.18
N ASP A 169 -13.47 -11.32 -1.54
CA ASP A 169 -13.49 -10.76 -2.88
C ASP A 169 -12.22 -11.17 -3.63
N THR A 170 -12.39 -12.13 -4.53
CA THR A 170 -11.33 -12.71 -5.34
C THR A 170 -11.75 -12.71 -6.80
N LEU A 171 -10.78 -12.69 -7.71
CA LEU A 171 -11.06 -12.84 -9.14
C LEU A 171 -11.71 -14.19 -9.44
N ASP A 172 -12.47 -14.23 -10.53
CA ASP A 172 -12.97 -15.50 -11.07
C ASP A 172 -11.79 -16.27 -11.65
N GLN A 173 -11.73 -17.57 -11.33
CA GLN A 173 -10.80 -18.51 -11.97
C GLN A 173 -11.22 -18.78 -13.41
#